data_AF-A0A1I3FS50-F1
#
_entry.id   AF-A0A1I3FS50-F1
#
_cell.length_a   1.000
_cell.length_b   1.000
_cell.length_c   1.000
_cell.angle_alpha   90.00
_cell.angle_beta   90.00
_cell.angle_gamma   90.00
#
_symmetry.space_group_name_H-M   'P 1'
#
loop_
_entity.id
_entity.type
_entity.pdbx_description
1 polymer ?
#
loop_
_entity_poly.entity_id
_entity_poly.type
_entity_poly.pdbx_seq_one_letter_code
_entity_poly.pdbx_strand_id
1 'polypeptide(L)'
;MELSDAEKLILTMLCEVHQHLDIAGDVDPKFVQSALHSGNTWGLRWKYGALYDGNARSDPPIVKEVVRILDMWSAIEDGYDALRSLDQDRVAASISPRQCEVKFLGFDSDTEFEHANIASFLIKDMQRFPKFAGRDIHSHLPSISIYRRMVRAFEPLQKLIGKGRLNADQLIALLNENTGPRSNFLKLV
;
A
#
# COMPACT_ATOMS: atom_id res chain seq x y z
N MET A 1 17.84 -3.81 0.38
CA MET A 1 19.31 -3.85 0.21
C MET A 1 19.83 -2.57 0.82
N GLU A 2 20.97 -2.60 1.49
CA GLU A 2 21.59 -1.35 1.97
C GLU A 2 22.78 -1.08 1.05
N LEU A 3 22.77 0.09 0.40
CA LEU A 3 23.85 0.56 -0.46
C LEU A 3 24.53 1.73 0.24
N SER A 4 25.85 1.72 0.24
CA SER A 4 26.67 2.88 0.62
C SER A 4 26.46 4.03 -0.36
N ASP A 5 26.78 5.25 0.06
CA ASP A 5 26.63 6.43 -0.80
C ASP A 5 27.55 6.37 -2.02
N ALA A 6 28.73 5.75 -1.89
CA ALA A 6 29.62 5.47 -3.02
C ALA A 6 28.96 4.51 -4.04
N GLU A 7 28.34 3.42 -3.58
CA GLU A 7 27.63 2.49 -4.46
C GLU A 7 26.43 3.14 -5.15
N LYS A 8 25.67 4.00 -4.44
CA LYS A 8 24.57 4.77 -5.05
C LYS A 8 25.09 5.67 -6.16
N LEU A 9 26.16 6.43 -5.91
CA LEU A 9 26.75 7.32 -6.91
C LEU A 9 27.24 6.55 -8.14
N ILE A 10 27.94 5.43 -7.94
CA ILE A 10 28.42 4.57 -9.03
C ILE A 10 27.24 4.03 -9.86
N LEU A 11 26.19 3.52 -9.21
CA LEU A 11 25.02 2.99 -9.92
C LEU A 11 24.26 4.09 -10.67
N THR A 12 24.13 5.29 -10.10
CA THR A 12 23.54 6.44 -10.77
C THR A 12 24.30 6.79 -12.04
N MET A 13 25.63 6.97 -11.95
CA MET A 13 26.48 7.25 -13.10
C MET A 13 26.42 6.13 -14.16
N LEU A 14 26.38 4.86 -13.73
CA LEU A 14 26.25 3.73 -14.64
C LEU A 14 24.90 3.73 -15.36
N CYS A 15 23.81 4.06 -14.66
CA CYS A 15 22.49 4.19 -15.28
C CYS A 15 22.45 5.35 -16.28
N GLU A 16 23.13 6.46 -16.01
CA GLU A 16 23.27 7.59 -16.94
C GLU A 16 24.04 7.18 -18.20
N VAL A 17 25.16 6.47 -18.06
CA VAL A 17 25.93 5.91 -19.18
C VAL A 17 25.07 4.93 -19.99
N HIS A 18 24.36 4.01 -19.32
CA HIS A 18 23.50 3.01 -19.97
C HIS A 18 22.39 3.67 -20.79
N GLN A 19 21.78 4.73 -20.28
CA GLN A 19 20.77 5.51 -21.01
C GLN A 19 21.37 6.34 -22.14
N HIS A 20 22.52 6.98 -21.92
CA HIS A 20 23.18 7.82 -22.92
C HIS A 20 23.67 7.01 -24.12
N LEU A 21 24.19 5.80 -23.89
CA LEU A 21 24.68 4.89 -24.93
C LEU A 21 23.60 3.98 -25.52
N ASP A 22 22.35 4.09 -25.07
CA ASP A 22 21.21 3.25 -25.49
C ASP A 22 21.51 1.75 -25.43
N ILE A 23 22.14 1.31 -24.33
CA ILE A 23 22.50 -0.10 -24.14
C ILE A 23 21.22 -0.93 -24.00
N ALA A 24 21.09 -2.00 -24.78
CA ALA A 24 20.05 -3.00 -24.58
C ALA A 24 20.49 -4.00 -23.50
N GLY A 25 19.67 -4.20 -22.47
CA GLY A 25 19.94 -5.13 -21.39
C GLY A 25 18.70 -5.48 -20.59
N ASP A 26 18.82 -6.48 -19.71
CA ASP A 26 17.72 -6.98 -18.88
C ASP A 26 17.40 -6.06 -17.68
N VAL A 27 18.30 -5.13 -17.37
CA VAL A 27 18.15 -4.15 -16.29
C VAL A 27 17.65 -2.85 -16.88
N ASP A 28 16.48 -2.41 -16.41
CA ASP A 28 15.92 -1.11 -16.74
C ASP A 28 16.58 -0.01 -15.88
N PRO A 29 17.42 0.87 -16.47
CA PRO A 29 18.16 1.89 -15.73
C PRO A 29 17.25 2.96 -15.12
N LYS A 30 16.06 3.21 -15.70
CA LYS A 30 15.10 4.18 -15.14
C LYS A 30 14.50 3.65 -13.84
N PHE A 31 14.16 2.37 -13.81
CA PHE A 31 13.71 1.74 -12.57
C PHE A 31 14.80 1.72 -11.50
N VAL A 32 16.06 1.45 -11.88
CA VAL A 32 17.17 1.49 -10.93
C VAL A 32 17.33 2.88 -10.32
N GLN A 33 17.34 3.93 -11.15
CA GLN A 33 17.40 5.32 -10.67
C GLN A 33 16.20 5.66 -9.77
N SER A 34 14.98 5.27 -10.14
CA SER A 34 13.79 5.49 -9.30
C SER A 34 13.96 4.85 -7.91
N ALA A 35 14.38 3.57 -7.85
CA ALA A 35 14.61 2.87 -6.59
C ALA A 35 15.73 3.50 -5.74
N LEU A 36 16.76 4.06 -6.37
CA LEU A 36 17.84 4.78 -5.69
C LEU A 36 17.34 6.12 -5.13
N HIS A 37 16.68 6.94 -5.96
CA HIS A 37 16.21 8.28 -5.59
C HIS A 37 15.12 8.24 -4.51
N SER A 38 14.21 7.26 -4.58
CA SER A 38 13.15 7.10 -3.59
C SER A 38 13.61 6.37 -2.32
N GLY A 39 14.85 5.87 -2.28
CA GLY A 39 15.35 5.01 -1.20
C GLY A 39 14.74 3.61 -1.17
N ASN A 40 13.91 3.22 -2.15
CA ASN A 40 13.24 1.91 -2.20
C ASN A 40 14.09 0.84 -2.89
N THR A 41 15.37 0.75 -2.55
CA THR A 41 16.33 -0.19 -3.17
C THR A 41 16.00 -1.66 -2.90
N TRP A 42 15.12 -1.96 -1.94
CA TRP A 42 14.52 -3.28 -1.77
C TRP A 42 13.71 -3.72 -3.01
N GLY A 43 13.17 -2.77 -3.78
CA GLY A 43 12.43 -3.02 -5.02
C GLY A 43 13.27 -3.64 -6.12
N LEU A 44 14.59 -3.39 -6.12
CA LEU A 44 15.53 -4.02 -7.07
C LEU A 44 15.51 -5.54 -6.93
N ARG A 45 15.49 -6.05 -5.69
CA ARG A 45 15.35 -7.49 -5.41
C ARG A 45 14.01 -8.03 -5.87
N TRP A 46 12.94 -7.27 -5.70
CA TRP A 46 11.61 -7.72 -6.10
C TRP A 46 11.44 -7.77 -7.62
N LYS A 47 12.05 -6.83 -8.36
CA LYS A 47 12.00 -6.79 -9.83
C LYS A 47 12.98 -7.77 -10.46
N TYR A 48 14.22 -7.83 -9.96
CA TYR A 48 15.32 -8.60 -10.53
C TYR A 48 15.74 -9.78 -9.66
N GLY A 49 14.78 -10.49 -9.04
CA GLY A 49 15.05 -11.53 -8.05
C GLY A 49 16.03 -12.62 -8.51
N ALA A 50 16.09 -12.91 -9.80
CA ALA A 50 17.03 -13.88 -10.38
C ALA A 50 18.51 -13.47 -10.25
N LEU A 51 18.81 -12.18 -10.06
CA LEU A 51 20.17 -11.66 -9.89
C LEU A 51 20.70 -11.81 -8.46
N TYR A 52 19.86 -12.24 -7.51
CA TYR A 52 20.21 -12.31 -6.10
C TYR A 52 20.29 -13.77 -5.66
N ASP A 53 21.41 -14.17 -5.06
CA ASP A 53 21.56 -15.49 -4.44
C ASP A 53 20.52 -15.66 -3.33
N GLY A 54 19.94 -16.87 -3.22
CA GLY A 54 18.80 -17.23 -2.36
C GLY A 54 18.94 -16.98 -0.85
N ASN A 55 20.00 -16.31 -0.38
CA ASN A 55 20.10 -15.72 0.95
C ASN A 55 19.18 -14.49 1.06
N ALA A 56 17.88 -14.75 1.11
CA ALA A 56 16.85 -13.73 1.17
C ALA A 56 16.98 -12.88 2.44
N ARG A 57 17.54 -11.67 2.32
CA ARG A 57 17.32 -10.64 3.34
C ARG A 57 15.82 -10.35 3.43
N SER A 58 15.28 -10.32 4.65
CA SER A 58 13.88 -9.95 4.86
C SER A 58 13.62 -8.55 4.32
N ASP A 59 12.44 -8.34 3.73
CA ASP A 59 11.99 -7.01 3.37
C ASP A 59 11.83 -6.14 4.62
N PRO A 60 12.02 -4.80 4.50
CA PRO A 60 11.82 -3.89 5.61
C PRO A 60 10.42 -4.03 6.24
N PRO A 61 10.28 -3.93 7.58
CA PRO A 61 8.98 -4.10 8.25
C PRO A 61 7.88 -3.17 7.71
N ILE A 62 8.24 -1.92 7.39
CA ILE A 62 7.34 -0.91 6.83
C ILE A 62 6.82 -1.30 5.43
N VAL A 63 7.64 -1.95 4.59
CA VAL A 63 7.21 -2.45 3.28
C VAL A 63 6.13 -3.52 3.46
N LYS A 64 6.33 -4.45 4.40
CA LYS A 64 5.33 -5.49 4.73
C LYS A 64 4.05 -4.89 5.32
N GLU A 65 4.16 -3.79 6.05
CA GLU A 65 2.99 -3.06 6.55
C GLU A 65 2.21 -2.41 5.40
N VAL A 66 2.87 -1.65 4.52
CA VAL A 66 2.21 -1.00 3.38
C VAL A 66 1.56 -2.02 2.45
N VAL A 67 2.23 -3.13 2.15
CA VAL A 67 1.65 -4.23 1.34
C VAL A 67 0.37 -4.75 1.95
N ARG A 68 0.35 -5.05 3.27
CA ARG A 68 -0.85 -5.54 3.96
C ARG A 68 -2.00 -4.52 3.94
N ILE A 69 -1.68 -3.23 4.03
CA ILE A 69 -2.67 -2.15 3.94
C ILE A 69 -3.26 -2.09 2.53
N LEU A 70 -2.43 -2.13 1.48
CA LEU A 70 -2.88 -2.11 0.09
C LEU A 70 -3.69 -3.37 -0.28
N ASP A 71 -3.25 -4.56 0.17
CA ASP A 71 -3.99 -5.82 -0.01
C ASP A 71 -5.38 -5.76 0.64
N MET A 72 -5.44 -5.30 1.90
CA MET A 72 -6.69 -5.14 2.63
C MET A 72 -7.63 -4.18 1.89
N TRP A 73 -7.15 -3.01 1.49
CA TRP A 73 -7.99 -2.04 0.78
C TRP A 73 -8.43 -2.54 -0.59
N SER A 74 -7.59 -3.30 -1.30
CA SER A 74 -8.00 -3.93 -2.56
C SER A 74 -9.17 -4.88 -2.31
N ALA A 75 -9.07 -5.73 -1.28
CA ALA A 75 -10.12 -6.67 -0.92
C ALA A 75 -11.42 -5.97 -0.46
N ILE A 76 -11.32 -4.85 0.27
CA ILE A 76 -12.46 -4.04 0.69
C ILE A 76 -13.18 -3.45 -0.54
N GLU A 77 -12.44 -2.77 -1.42
CA GLU A 77 -13.02 -2.18 -2.63
C GLU A 77 -13.61 -3.26 -3.57
N ASP A 78 -12.89 -4.37 -3.80
CA ASP A 78 -13.38 -5.51 -4.59
C ASP A 78 -14.65 -6.16 -4.01
N GLY A 79 -14.72 -6.25 -2.67
CA GLY A 79 -15.90 -6.77 -1.97
C GLY A 79 -17.09 -5.83 -2.14
N TYR A 80 -16.88 -4.54 -1.91
CA TYR A 80 -17.91 -3.52 -2.00
C TYR A 80 -18.47 -3.37 -3.44
N ASP A 81 -17.60 -3.37 -4.45
CA ASP A 81 -17.99 -3.28 -5.86
C ASP A 81 -18.83 -4.49 -6.32
N ALA A 82 -18.66 -5.64 -5.66
CA ALA A 82 -19.39 -6.87 -5.97
C ALA A 82 -20.74 -7.00 -5.24
N LEU A 83 -21.05 -6.10 -4.30
CA LEU A 83 -22.32 -6.10 -3.58
C LEU A 83 -23.47 -5.65 -4.48
N ARG A 84 -24.69 -6.05 -4.11
CA ARG A 84 -25.92 -5.48 -4.67
C ARG A 84 -26.15 -4.09 -4.09
N SER A 85 -26.87 -3.23 -4.81
CA SER A 85 -27.13 -1.84 -4.39
C SER A 85 -27.62 -1.71 -2.95
N LEU A 86 -28.58 -2.54 -2.52
CA LEU A 86 -29.10 -2.51 -1.15
C LEU A 86 -28.01 -2.74 -0.08
N ASP A 87 -27.06 -3.65 -0.36
CA ASP A 87 -25.97 -3.94 0.56
C ASP A 87 -24.86 -2.89 0.48
N GLN A 88 -24.65 -2.27 -0.69
CA GLN A 88 -23.77 -1.11 -0.84
C GLN A 88 -24.27 0.06 -0.01
N ASP A 89 -25.55 0.40 -0.10
CA ASP A 89 -26.17 1.46 0.69
C ASP A 89 -26.06 1.17 2.20
N ARG A 90 -26.25 -0.10 2.60
CA ARG A 90 -26.07 -0.52 4.00
C ARG A 90 -24.64 -0.31 4.49
N VAL A 91 -23.65 -0.66 3.68
CA VAL A 91 -22.24 -0.47 4.01
C VAL A 91 -21.89 1.02 4.03
N ALA A 92 -22.33 1.79 3.04
CA ALA A 92 -22.12 3.24 2.96
C ALA A 92 -22.76 3.98 4.15
N ALA A 93 -23.93 3.54 4.63
CA ALA A 93 -24.55 4.11 5.83
C ALA A 93 -23.78 3.80 7.13
N SER A 94 -22.88 2.81 7.12
CA SER A 94 -22.11 2.40 8.30
C SER A 94 -20.75 3.08 8.45
N ILE A 95 -20.26 3.77 7.41
CA ILE A 95 -18.93 4.36 7.43
C ILE A 95 -18.89 5.63 8.29
N SER A 96 -17.73 5.88 8.89
CA SER A 96 -17.48 7.12 9.65
C SER A 96 -17.69 8.35 8.75
N PRO A 97 -18.18 9.49 9.28
CA PRO A 97 -18.18 10.76 8.54
C PRO A 97 -16.78 11.20 8.05
N ARG A 98 -15.71 10.67 8.67
CA ARG A 98 -14.32 10.90 8.23
C ARG A 98 -13.92 10.09 6.99
N GLN A 99 -14.64 9.00 6.72
CA GLN A 99 -14.45 8.12 5.58
C GLN A 99 -15.62 8.34 4.63
N CYS A 100 -15.53 9.34 3.74
CA CYS A 100 -16.66 9.73 2.89
C CYS A 100 -17.08 8.65 1.88
N GLU A 101 -16.15 7.76 1.51
CA GLU A 101 -16.38 6.69 0.53
C GLU A 101 -15.68 5.40 0.95
N VAL A 102 -16.16 4.24 0.48
CA VAL A 102 -15.48 2.95 0.68
C VAL A 102 -14.29 2.85 -0.29
N LYS A 103 -13.28 3.68 -0.05
CA LYS A 103 -12.11 3.85 -0.91
C LYS A 103 -10.85 4.07 -0.11
N PHE A 104 -9.75 3.52 -0.61
CA PHE A 104 -8.41 3.87 -0.13
C PHE A 104 -8.12 5.34 -0.44
N LEU A 105 -7.84 6.11 0.62
CA LEU A 105 -7.53 7.53 0.55
C LEU A 105 -6.01 7.80 0.56
N GLY A 106 -5.20 6.77 0.70
CA GLY A 106 -3.76 6.92 0.79
C GLY A 106 -3.23 7.24 2.18
N PHE A 107 -2.09 7.92 2.23
CA PHE A 107 -1.35 8.27 3.45
C PHE A 107 -1.12 9.79 3.50
N ASP A 108 -0.88 10.32 4.69
CA ASP A 108 -0.54 11.73 4.83
C ASP A 108 0.94 11.93 4.48
N SER A 109 1.28 12.40 3.28
CA SER A 109 2.68 12.48 2.84
C SER A 109 3.53 13.44 3.67
N ASP A 110 2.90 14.36 4.42
CA ASP A 110 3.61 15.32 5.26
C ASP A 110 4.08 14.69 6.59
N THR A 111 3.26 13.80 7.17
CA THR A 111 3.56 13.19 8.48
C THR A 111 3.85 11.69 8.42
N GLU A 112 3.43 11.02 7.34
CA GLU A 112 3.51 9.58 7.06
C GLU A 112 4.33 9.32 5.78
N PHE A 113 5.33 10.18 5.54
CA PHE A 113 6.13 10.21 4.31
C PHE A 113 6.66 8.84 3.88
N GLU A 114 7.23 8.06 4.80
CA GLU A 114 7.81 6.75 4.46
C GLU A 114 6.75 5.78 3.90
N HIS A 115 5.56 5.73 4.51
CA HIS A 115 4.45 4.89 4.04
C HIS A 115 3.94 5.38 2.68
N ALA A 116 3.76 6.70 2.53
CA ALA A 116 3.33 7.31 1.27
C ALA A 116 4.34 7.04 0.12
N ASN A 117 5.63 7.19 0.40
CA ASN A 117 6.72 6.93 -0.54
C ASN A 117 6.75 5.45 -0.99
N ILE A 118 6.66 4.51 -0.05
CA ILE A 118 6.62 3.08 -0.38
C ILE A 118 5.36 2.72 -1.19
N ALA A 119 4.19 3.26 -0.81
CA ALA A 119 2.95 3.01 -1.52
C ALA A 119 3.02 3.55 -2.96
N SER A 120 3.50 4.78 -3.13
CA SER A 120 3.71 5.39 -4.45
C SER A 120 4.68 4.55 -5.29
N PHE A 121 5.79 4.11 -4.71
CA PHE A 121 6.77 3.29 -5.42
C PHE A 121 6.21 1.91 -5.84
N LEU A 122 5.45 1.25 -4.97
CA LEU A 122 4.76 -0.01 -5.29
C LEU A 122 3.77 0.18 -6.45
N ILE A 123 2.97 1.25 -6.41
CA ILE A 123 1.89 1.49 -7.37
C ILE A 123 2.42 1.96 -8.72
N LYS A 124 3.31 2.96 -8.71
CA LYS A 124 3.74 3.67 -9.92
C LYS A 124 4.95 3.02 -10.57
N ASP A 125 6.02 2.78 -9.81
CA ASP A 125 7.30 2.30 -10.35
C ASP A 125 7.34 0.78 -10.52
N MET A 126 6.76 0.05 -9.55
CA MET A 126 6.68 -1.41 -9.62
C MET A 126 5.42 -1.92 -10.32
N GLN A 127 4.46 -1.04 -10.63
CA GLN A 127 3.17 -1.38 -11.25
C GLN A 127 2.40 -2.50 -10.50
N ARG A 128 2.58 -2.58 -9.18
CA ARG A 128 1.81 -3.46 -8.30
C ARG A 128 0.54 -2.72 -7.87
N PHE A 129 -0.48 -3.47 -7.45
CA PHE A 129 -1.76 -2.89 -7.04
C PHE A 129 -2.37 -1.93 -8.10
N PRO A 130 -2.54 -2.38 -9.35
CA PRO A 130 -2.96 -1.52 -10.46
C PRO A 130 -4.32 -0.83 -10.23
N LYS A 131 -5.18 -1.37 -9.35
CA LYS A 131 -6.43 -0.74 -8.91
C LYS A 131 -6.23 0.68 -8.35
N PHE A 132 -5.05 0.96 -7.79
CA PHE A 132 -4.72 2.26 -7.22
C PHE A 132 -3.94 3.17 -8.18
N ALA A 133 -3.61 2.70 -9.38
CA ALA A 133 -2.87 3.49 -10.35
C ALA A 133 -3.66 4.73 -10.77
N GLY A 134 -2.97 5.87 -10.87
CA GLY A 134 -3.56 7.16 -11.27
C GLY A 134 -4.42 7.84 -10.21
N ARG A 135 -4.59 7.27 -9.01
CA ARG A 135 -5.31 7.91 -7.90
C ARG A 135 -4.41 8.86 -7.13
N ASP A 136 -5.00 9.92 -6.59
CA ASP A 136 -4.37 10.67 -5.52
C ASP A 136 -4.43 9.84 -4.24
N ILE A 137 -3.26 9.54 -3.69
CA ILE A 137 -3.09 8.74 -2.46
C ILE A 137 -2.45 9.59 -1.36
N HIS A 138 -2.66 10.91 -1.41
CA HIS A 138 -2.38 11.81 -0.31
C HIS A 138 -3.66 12.06 0.50
N SER A 139 -3.74 11.48 1.69
CA SER A 139 -4.96 11.55 2.50
C SER A 139 -5.17 12.90 3.18
N HIS A 140 -4.13 13.75 3.25
CA HIS A 140 -4.08 14.99 4.05
C HIS A 140 -4.40 14.83 5.54
N LEU A 141 -4.52 13.59 6.03
CA LEU A 141 -4.89 13.25 7.40
C LEU A 141 -4.17 11.97 7.85
N PRO A 142 -3.64 11.91 9.09
CA PRO A 142 -2.98 10.72 9.60
C PRO A 142 -3.86 9.47 9.55
N SER A 143 -3.33 8.41 8.94
CA SER A 143 -4.09 7.23 8.51
C SER A 143 -3.52 5.90 9.04
N ILE A 144 -2.23 5.84 9.37
CA ILE A 144 -1.53 4.61 9.74
C ILE A 144 -2.17 3.93 10.96
N SER A 145 -2.50 4.71 11.99
CA SER A 145 -3.07 4.15 13.23
C SER A 145 -4.41 3.44 13.00
N ILE A 146 -5.17 3.95 12.03
CA ILE A 146 -6.46 3.46 11.58
C ILE A 146 -6.25 2.18 10.77
N TYR A 147 -5.42 2.24 9.73
CA TYR A 147 -5.13 1.10 8.88
C TYR A 147 -4.54 -0.07 9.68
N ARG A 148 -3.70 0.19 10.69
CA ARG A 148 -3.20 -0.85 11.60
C ARG A 148 -4.32 -1.59 12.35
N ARG A 149 -5.37 -0.90 12.79
CA ARG A 149 -6.53 -1.55 13.43
C ARG A 149 -7.31 -2.39 12.42
N MET A 150 -7.58 -1.81 11.26
CA MET A 150 -8.30 -2.50 10.18
C MET A 150 -7.55 -3.75 9.72
N VAL A 151 -6.23 -3.69 9.53
CA VAL A 151 -5.41 -4.85 9.13
C VAL A 151 -5.49 -5.96 10.17
N ARG A 152 -5.45 -5.64 11.47
CA ARG A 152 -5.61 -6.65 12.55
C ARG A 152 -6.96 -7.36 12.50
N ALA A 153 -8.03 -6.63 12.17
CA ALA A 153 -9.36 -7.21 11.99
C ALA A 153 -9.49 -8.00 10.67
N PHE A 154 -8.76 -7.60 9.62
CA PHE A 154 -8.78 -8.22 8.30
C PHE A 154 -8.03 -9.55 8.24
N GLU A 155 -6.85 -9.66 8.85
CA GLU A 155 -6.01 -10.87 8.82
C GLU A 155 -6.76 -12.18 9.17
N PRO A 156 -7.60 -12.27 10.23
CA PRO A 156 -8.37 -13.48 10.50
C PRO A 156 -9.51 -13.71 9.49
N LEU A 157 -10.15 -12.65 9.00
CA LEU A 157 -11.21 -12.76 7.98
C LEU A 157 -10.64 -13.30 6.67
N GLN A 158 -9.48 -12.81 6.25
CA GLN A 158 -8.80 -13.27 5.03
C GLN A 158 -8.50 -14.77 5.08
N LYS A 159 -8.05 -15.28 6.23
CA LYS A 159 -7.79 -16.72 6.43
C LYS A 159 -9.05 -17.57 6.32
N LEU A 160 -10.19 -17.06 6.80
CA LEU A 160 -11.48 -17.76 6.76
C LEU A 160 -12.11 -17.73 5.36
N ILE A 161 -12.02 -16.60 4.67
CA ILE A 161 -12.64 -16.37 3.35
C ILE A 161 -11.84 -17.07 2.24
N GLY A 162 -10.53 -17.23 2.40
CA GLY A 162 -9.66 -17.84 1.39
C GLY A 162 -9.67 -17.03 0.10
N LYS A 163 -10.21 -17.59 -0.99
CA LYS A 163 -10.37 -16.92 -2.29
C LYS A 163 -11.71 -16.20 -2.47
N GLY A 164 -12.58 -16.20 -1.46
CA GLY A 164 -13.86 -15.51 -1.50
C GLY A 164 -13.71 -13.98 -1.40
N ARG A 165 -14.84 -13.27 -1.51
CA ARG A 165 -14.93 -11.82 -1.29
C ARG A 165 -15.53 -11.52 0.08
N LEU A 166 -15.22 -10.34 0.61
CA LEU A 166 -15.87 -9.82 1.82
C LEU A 166 -17.36 -9.58 1.52
N ASN A 167 -18.24 -10.10 2.38
CA ASN A 167 -19.65 -9.76 2.34
C ASN A 167 -19.93 -8.43 3.06
N ALA A 168 -21.17 -7.95 2.98
CA ALA A 168 -21.57 -6.68 3.57
C ALA A 168 -21.31 -6.60 5.08
N ASP A 169 -21.57 -7.67 5.84
CA ASP A 169 -21.37 -7.67 7.30
C ASP A 169 -19.88 -7.60 7.67
N GLN A 170 -19.03 -8.30 6.90
CA GLN A 170 -17.58 -8.27 7.07
C GLN A 170 -16.99 -6.90 6.69
N LEU A 171 -17.50 -6.27 5.63
CA LEU A 171 -17.12 -4.92 5.24
C LEU A 171 -17.50 -3.91 6.32
N ILE A 172 -18.73 -3.97 6.82
CA ILE A 172 -19.22 -3.10 7.91
C ILE A 172 -18.35 -3.28 9.17
N ALA A 173 -18.04 -4.52 9.56
CA ALA A 173 -17.19 -4.79 10.70
C ALA A 173 -15.79 -4.18 10.54
N LEU A 174 -15.17 -4.33 9.36
CA LEU A 174 -13.85 -3.75 9.06
C LEU A 174 -13.86 -2.22 9.01
N LEU A 175 -14.84 -1.63 8.34
CA LEU A 175 -14.93 -0.18 8.19
C LEU A 175 -15.27 0.51 9.52
N ASN A 176 -15.92 -0.18 10.46
CA ASN A 176 -16.16 0.35 11.80
C ASN A 176 -14.88 0.47 12.63
N GLU A 177 -13.83 -0.31 12.38
CA GLU A 177 -12.50 -0.14 13.02
C GLU A 177 -11.85 1.22 12.66
N ASN A 178 -12.35 1.85 11.60
CA ASN A 178 -11.95 3.18 11.18
C ASN A 178 -12.42 4.27 12.16
N THR A 179 -13.54 4.03 12.85
CA THR A 179 -13.94 4.86 13.97
C THR A 179 -12.97 4.60 15.13
N GLY A 180 -12.33 5.63 15.69
CA GLY A 180 -11.49 5.46 16.89
C GLY A 180 -12.27 4.82 18.06
N PRO A 181 -11.65 4.60 19.23
CA PRO A 181 -12.41 4.13 20.39
C PRO A 181 -13.63 5.04 20.55
N ARG A 182 -14.84 4.44 20.54
CA ARG A 182 -16.08 5.17 20.81
C ARG A 182 -15.87 5.88 22.14
N SER A 183 -15.60 7.19 22.12
CA SER A 183 -15.85 7.99 23.31
C SER A 183 -17.32 7.81 23.61
N ASN A 184 -17.62 7.16 24.72
CA ASN A 184 -18.96 7.04 25.29
C ASN A 184 -19.49 8.45 25.63
N PHE A 185 -19.83 9.25 24.63
CA PHE A 185 -20.68 10.43 24.77
C PHE A 185 -22.12 9.97 24.59
N LEU A 186 -22.60 9.17 25.54
CA LEU A 186 -24.02 8.91 25.81
C LEU A 186 -24.13 8.27 27.20
N LYS A 187 -23.77 9.06 28.21
CA LYS A 187 -24.33 9.01 29.56
C LYS A 187 -24.59 10.43 30.00
N LEU A 188 -25.62 11.06 29.43
CA LEU A 188 -26.27 12.26 29.98
C LEU A 188 -27.51 12.56 29.13
N VAL A 189 -28.56 11.78 29.34
CA VAL A 189 -29.92 12.26 29.68
C VAL A 189 -30.55 11.20 30.59
#